data_AF-A0A924PB62-F1
#
_entry.id   AF-A0A924PB62-F1
#
_cell.length_a   1.000
_cell.length_b   1.000
_cell.length_c   1.000
_cell.angle_alpha   90.00
_cell.angle_beta   90.00
_cell.angle_gamma   90.00
#
_symmetry.space_group_name_H-M   'P 1'
#
loop_
_entity.id
_entity.type
_entity.pdbx_description
1 polymer ?
#
loop_
_entity_poly.entity_id
_entity_poly.type
_entity_poly.pdbx_seq_one_letter_code
_entity_poly.pdbx_strand_id
1 'polypeptide(L)'
;MVESIKVWMKQQKAKSSPAVKIAAGTIVAALLALPIVGTSTYSHANDPLSAGDNLVIKDAVGVYITPRGQNYFKNNLEDLLFRNGIALTEGQFDKFVYTAPKALTLDDLPPQYRPYRKSLEEVRDSLHRWLMNSTIHDPLFRVTVLGTEYALKFKTLGVTIDPKAAEHYGIKHGIVVVAHVAIPKLNISVPKVRVQDLHNEFLNKKLGLTDFWAEIKDNSTPLTLEMPVHIDIVDGKVTLNALSFKTNLDVVTTRFGFSKLLLPDVTIRINDKVMTLDPDEVKADIMRNQGGLMKMLKTYLKEYAANNLTTLVNQEASKVLQKGLDEVTEFDPPGGPTPTKPEDRFKLRVSPQEVHYTNQTLFLGVNGEVIDPKAHRDTPFTPVKPASNKPQLGSVSANSYDLALVLNQNLINRVVQMSYQRGYFDQVKLADGSFVKVITTPVFQFDQEVSRDHAKLHVKVEQTIPCGYERIALKEHVRLEFDIQVRLKSSGGVPKLILEKVDISTVKVDTSSFSALARNLPPLRALVFSKINKMLADANTGYARSEEVLGVLPLPSILGLPFTVKELHSDISGSIILYLEYKLK
;
A
#
# COMPACT_ATOMS: atom_id res chain seq x y z
N MET A 1 15.69 34.44 -57.51
CA MET A 1 15.78 34.52 -56.03
C MET A 1 14.40 34.50 -55.37
N VAL A 2 13.50 35.46 -55.65
CA VAL A 2 12.13 35.48 -55.06
C VAL A 2 11.25 34.30 -55.52
N GLU A 3 11.36 33.86 -56.78
CA GLU A 3 10.67 32.63 -57.24
C GLU A 3 11.27 31.34 -56.69
N SER A 4 12.60 31.29 -56.57
CA SER A 4 13.33 30.19 -55.92
C SER A 4 12.92 30.04 -54.45
N ILE A 5 12.64 31.16 -53.76
CA ILE A 5 12.07 31.22 -52.42
C ILE A 5 10.61 30.73 -52.38
N LYS A 6 9.80 30.95 -53.43
CA LYS A 6 8.42 30.43 -53.52
C LYS A 6 8.36 28.91 -53.74
N VAL A 7 9.29 28.34 -54.52
CA VAL A 7 9.40 26.87 -54.72
C VAL A 7 9.88 26.19 -53.43
N TRP A 8 10.86 26.79 -52.75
CA TRP A 8 11.31 26.42 -51.41
C TRP A 8 10.19 26.42 -50.36
N MET A 9 9.30 27.43 -50.40
CA MET A 9 8.14 27.56 -49.50
C MET A 9 7.11 26.41 -49.64
N LYS A 10 7.07 25.72 -50.78
CA LYS A 10 6.10 24.64 -51.05
C LYS A 10 6.56 23.28 -50.47
N GLN A 11 7.88 23.08 -50.33
CA GLN A 11 8.48 21.82 -49.84
C GLN A 11 8.60 21.76 -48.29
N GLN A 12 8.48 22.89 -47.59
CA GLN A 12 8.63 22.99 -46.13
C GLN A 12 7.32 22.72 -45.35
N LYS A 13 6.19 22.57 -46.04
CA LYS A 13 4.84 22.36 -45.46
C LYS A 13 4.69 21.07 -44.62
N ALA A 14 5.71 20.20 -44.58
CA ALA A 14 5.69 18.87 -43.95
C ALA A 14 6.61 18.69 -42.72
N LYS A 15 7.47 19.67 -42.36
CA LYS A 15 8.67 19.41 -41.54
C LYS A 15 8.60 19.81 -40.05
N SER A 16 7.60 20.56 -39.58
CA SER A 16 7.54 21.09 -38.20
C SER A 16 6.66 20.31 -37.21
N SER A 17 5.76 19.45 -37.70
CA SER A 17 4.88 18.62 -36.87
C SER A 17 5.59 17.58 -35.98
N PRO A 18 6.72 16.96 -36.37
CA PRO A 18 7.21 15.78 -35.64
C PRO A 18 7.99 16.05 -34.34
N ALA A 19 8.73 17.16 -34.22
CA ALA A 19 9.49 17.49 -33.01
C ALA A 19 8.57 17.74 -31.79
N VAL A 20 7.38 18.26 -32.07
CA VAL A 20 6.29 18.51 -31.12
C VAL A 20 5.68 17.18 -30.66
N LYS A 21 5.40 16.27 -31.60
CA LYS A 21 4.91 14.91 -31.30
C LYS A 21 5.89 14.12 -30.44
N ILE A 22 7.18 14.31 -30.67
CA ILE A 22 8.26 13.65 -29.95
C ILE A 22 8.37 14.13 -28.50
N ALA A 23 8.48 15.43 -28.26
CA ALA A 23 8.65 15.92 -26.90
C ALA A 23 7.41 15.64 -26.06
N ALA A 24 6.23 15.78 -26.66
CA ALA A 24 4.97 15.44 -26.02
C ALA A 24 4.83 13.92 -25.82
N GLY A 25 5.19 13.09 -26.81
CA GLY A 25 5.26 11.63 -26.71
C GLY A 25 6.26 11.13 -25.67
N THR A 26 7.38 11.83 -25.47
CA THR A 26 8.36 11.56 -24.41
C THR A 26 7.78 11.77 -23.02
N ILE A 27 7.06 12.88 -22.80
CA ILE A 27 6.39 13.12 -21.52
C ILE A 27 5.29 12.10 -21.28
N VAL A 28 4.56 11.73 -22.32
CA VAL A 28 3.55 10.70 -22.17
C VAL A 28 4.16 9.35 -21.91
N ALA A 29 5.26 8.99 -22.59
CA ALA A 29 6.04 7.80 -22.25
C ALA A 29 6.55 7.86 -20.80
N ALA A 30 6.98 9.03 -20.31
CA ALA A 30 7.46 9.20 -18.94
C ALA A 30 6.34 9.00 -17.92
N LEU A 31 5.17 9.54 -18.22
CA LEU A 31 3.96 9.40 -17.43
C LEU A 31 3.36 7.99 -17.50
N LEU A 32 3.46 7.32 -18.65
CA LEU A 32 3.08 5.93 -18.90
C LEU A 32 3.97 4.95 -18.16
N ALA A 33 5.25 5.29 -18.03
CA ALA A 33 6.23 4.42 -17.42
C ALA A 33 6.27 4.59 -15.91
N LEU A 34 5.63 5.61 -15.32
CA LEU A 34 5.50 5.72 -13.87
C LEU A 34 4.57 4.60 -13.36
N PRO A 35 5.08 3.64 -12.56
CA PRO A 35 4.24 2.70 -11.86
C PRO A 35 3.63 3.46 -10.69
N ILE A 36 2.43 3.98 -10.90
CA ILE A 36 1.68 4.58 -9.82
C ILE A 36 1.14 3.39 -9.04
N VAL A 37 1.71 3.13 -7.87
CA VAL A 37 1.32 2.15 -6.82
C VAL A 37 0.49 0.94 -7.32
N GLY A 38 1.17 -0.21 -7.49
CA GLY A 38 0.55 -1.54 -7.51
C GLY A 38 0.18 -2.13 -8.87
N THR A 39 1.13 -2.88 -9.46
CA THR A 39 1.02 -4.29 -9.90
C THR A 39 2.33 -4.71 -10.56
N SER A 40 3.33 -5.08 -9.76
CA SER A 40 4.53 -5.76 -10.29
C SER A 40 5.23 -6.60 -9.23
N THR A 41 5.91 -7.63 -9.72
CA THR A 41 6.68 -8.63 -8.98
C THR A 41 7.56 -8.02 -7.90
N TYR A 42 7.33 -8.46 -6.67
CA TYR A 42 8.14 -8.19 -5.49
C TYR A 42 9.62 -8.51 -5.76
N SER A 43 10.43 -7.47 -5.96
CA SER A 43 11.89 -7.56 -5.92
C SER A 43 12.35 -6.91 -4.63
N HIS A 44 12.56 -7.72 -3.59
CA HIS A 44 13.24 -7.31 -2.36
C HIS A 44 14.73 -7.11 -2.64
N ALA A 45 15.09 -6.02 -3.30
CA ALA A 45 16.48 -5.60 -3.41
C ALA A 45 16.86 -4.86 -2.12
N ASN A 46 17.60 -5.53 -1.23
CA ASN A 46 18.33 -4.92 -0.13
C ASN A 46 19.51 -4.08 -0.67
N ASP A 47 19.24 -3.10 -1.53
CA ASP A 47 20.26 -2.14 -1.96
C ASP A 47 20.24 -0.96 -0.97
N PRO A 48 21.28 -0.80 -0.11
CA PRO A 48 21.39 0.35 0.77
C PRO A 48 21.83 1.55 -0.09
N LEU A 49 20.87 2.12 -0.83
CA LEU A 49 21.04 3.41 -1.48
C LEU A 49 20.54 4.48 -0.52
N SER A 50 21.42 4.91 0.39
CA SER A 50 21.24 6.18 1.10
C SER A 50 21.48 7.30 0.10
N ALA A 51 20.41 7.76 -0.53
CA ALA A 51 20.41 8.94 -1.38
C ALA A 51 20.50 10.18 -0.47
N GLY A 52 21.31 11.18 -0.85
CA GLY A 52 21.27 12.48 -0.17
C GLY A 52 19.91 13.16 -0.36
N ASP A 53 19.51 14.03 0.57
CA ASP A 53 18.21 14.75 0.56
C ASP A 53 17.84 15.41 -0.78
N ASN A 54 18.83 15.73 -1.61
CA ASN A 54 18.67 16.36 -2.92
C ASN A 54 18.16 15.44 -4.05
N LEU A 55 17.92 14.15 -3.76
CA LEU A 55 17.42 13.16 -4.71
C LEU A 55 15.97 12.76 -4.45
N VAL A 56 15.46 13.05 -3.25
CA VAL A 56 14.12 12.66 -2.81
C VAL A 56 13.11 13.75 -3.17
N ILE A 57 12.06 13.37 -3.88
CA ILE A 57 10.92 14.23 -4.15
C ILE A 57 9.93 14.05 -3.01
N LYS A 58 9.84 15.07 -2.15
CA LYS A 58 8.84 15.11 -1.08
C LYS A 58 7.43 15.18 -1.64
N ASP A 59 6.51 14.45 -1.01
CA ASP A 59 5.10 14.37 -1.42
C ASP A 59 4.96 14.07 -2.93
N ALA A 60 5.77 13.13 -3.42
CA ALA A 60 5.74 12.73 -4.83
C ALA A 60 4.38 12.15 -5.22
N VAL A 61 3.78 11.38 -4.31
CA VAL A 61 2.45 10.82 -4.43
C VAL A 61 1.66 11.08 -3.15
N GLY A 62 0.43 11.58 -3.29
CA GLY A 62 -0.53 11.75 -2.20
C GLY A 62 -1.76 10.89 -2.44
N VAL A 63 -2.19 10.12 -1.44
CA VAL A 63 -3.42 9.32 -1.51
C VAL A 63 -4.40 9.83 -0.48
N TYR A 64 -5.57 10.26 -0.93
CA TYR A 64 -6.63 10.80 -0.09
C TYR A 64 -7.86 9.91 -0.17
N ILE A 65 -8.18 9.20 0.92
CA ILE A 65 -9.32 8.28 0.99
C ILE A 65 -10.48 9.00 1.67
N THR A 66 -11.57 9.21 0.93
CA THR A 66 -12.75 9.96 1.40
C THR A 66 -13.58 9.13 2.39
N PRO A 67 -14.58 9.72 3.08
CA PRO A 67 -15.52 8.95 3.89
C PRO A 67 -16.20 7.82 3.11
N ARG A 68 -16.54 8.07 1.83
CA ARG A 68 -17.11 7.07 0.93
C ARG A 68 -16.11 5.92 0.69
N GLY A 69 -14.85 6.27 0.40
CA GLY A 69 -13.79 5.29 0.21
C GLY A 69 -13.47 4.46 1.45
N GLN A 70 -13.47 5.08 2.63
CA GLN A 70 -13.25 4.42 3.92
C GLN A 70 -14.40 3.47 4.28
N ASN A 71 -15.64 3.84 3.96
CA ASN A 71 -16.81 2.99 4.20
C ASN A 71 -16.74 1.67 3.41
N TYR A 72 -16.00 1.63 2.29
CA TYR A 72 -15.75 0.39 1.58
C TYR A 72 -14.93 -0.60 2.43
N PHE A 73 -13.79 -0.15 2.99
CA PHE A 73 -12.95 -0.98 3.88
C PHE A 73 -13.67 -1.39 5.17
N LYS A 74 -14.56 -0.54 5.68
CA LYS A 74 -15.39 -0.87 6.84
C LYS A 74 -16.29 -2.09 6.59
N ASN A 75 -16.83 -2.23 5.39
CA ASN A 75 -17.89 -3.21 5.10
C ASN A 75 -17.44 -4.40 4.23
N ASN A 76 -16.27 -4.31 3.56
CA ASN A 76 -15.83 -5.30 2.57
C ASN A 76 -14.40 -5.84 2.85
N LEU A 77 -13.92 -5.74 4.09
CA LEU A 77 -12.55 -6.19 4.41
C LEU A 77 -12.37 -7.70 4.22
N GLU A 78 -13.40 -8.50 4.52
CA GLU A 78 -13.37 -9.95 4.29
C GLU A 78 -13.10 -10.29 2.82
N ASP A 79 -13.88 -9.71 1.90
CA ASP A 79 -13.71 -9.89 0.46
C ASP A 79 -12.35 -9.40 -0.03
N LEU A 80 -11.85 -8.30 0.54
CA LEU A 80 -10.52 -7.78 0.23
C LEU A 80 -9.42 -8.75 0.64
N LEU A 81 -9.47 -9.29 1.85
CA LEU A 81 -8.51 -10.27 2.33
C LEU A 81 -8.56 -11.54 1.48
N PHE A 82 -9.75 -12.03 1.16
CA PHE A 82 -9.94 -13.21 0.33
C PHE A 82 -9.36 -13.03 -1.08
N ARG A 83 -9.60 -11.87 -1.72
CA ARG A 83 -9.00 -11.54 -3.04
C ARG A 83 -7.48 -11.47 -3.01
N ASN A 84 -6.90 -11.19 -1.84
CA ASN A 84 -5.45 -11.17 -1.62
C ASN A 84 -4.92 -12.51 -1.06
N GLY A 85 -5.70 -13.60 -1.16
CA GLY A 85 -5.28 -14.95 -0.79
C GLY A 85 -5.34 -15.25 0.71
N ILE A 86 -5.99 -14.41 1.50
CA ILE A 86 -6.11 -14.58 2.95
C ILE A 86 -7.54 -15.03 3.28
N ALA A 87 -7.70 -16.31 3.61
CA ALA A 87 -8.94 -16.85 4.16
C ALA A 87 -8.86 -16.88 5.69
N LEU A 88 -9.85 -16.26 6.35
CA LEU A 88 -9.94 -16.21 7.82
C LEU A 88 -11.12 -17.00 8.38
N THR A 89 -11.96 -17.56 7.52
CA THR A 89 -13.19 -18.27 7.91
C THR A 89 -12.93 -19.68 8.40
N GLU A 90 -11.79 -20.26 8.05
CA GLU A 90 -11.37 -21.59 8.48
C GLU A 90 -9.85 -21.67 8.61
N GLY A 91 -9.38 -22.55 9.49
CA GLY A 91 -7.94 -22.80 9.61
C GLY A 91 -7.60 -23.89 10.62
N GLN A 92 -6.32 -24.27 10.63
CA GLN A 92 -5.79 -25.36 11.43
C GLN A 92 -4.50 -24.96 12.14
N PHE A 93 -4.34 -25.43 13.37
CA PHE A 93 -3.12 -25.33 14.16
C PHE A 93 -2.66 -26.73 14.57
N ASP A 94 -1.46 -27.13 14.14
CA ASP A 94 -0.96 -28.49 14.34
C ASP A 94 -0.80 -28.85 15.82
N LYS A 95 -0.27 -27.91 16.61
CA LYS A 95 0.08 -28.18 18.01
C LYS A 95 0.16 -26.91 18.82
N PHE A 96 -0.47 -26.93 19.98
CA PHE A 96 -0.29 -25.94 21.04
C PHE A 96 0.16 -26.63 22.32
N VAL A 97 1.12 -26.04 23.03
CA VAL A 97 1.64 -26.55 24.30
C VAL A 97 1.60 -25.43 25.33
N TYR A 98 0.90 -25.69 26.43
CA TYR A 98 0.93 -24.86 27.63
C TYR A 98 1.64 -25.63 28.74
N THR A 99 2.57 -25.01 29.45
CA THR A 99 3.14 -25.55 30.69
C THR A 99 2.87 -24.53 31.79
N ALA A 100 2.32 -24.98 32.91
CA ALA A 100 2.08 -24.13 34.07
C ALA A 100 3.40 -23.48 34.52
N PRO A 101 3.41 -22.19 34.87
CA PRO A 101 4.65 -21.50 35.24
C PRO A 101 5.21 -21.94 36.60
N LYS A 102 4.35 -22.50 37.46
CA LYS A 102 4.70 -23.05 38.78
C LYS A 102 3.82 -24.27 39.06
N ALA A 103 4.26 -25.12 39.99
CA ALA A 103 3.42 -26.19 40.53
C ALA A 103 2.17 -25.59 41.22
N LEU A 104 1.02 -26.25 41.07
CA LEU A 104 -0.22 -25.82 41.69
C LEU A 104 -0.26 -26.30 43.14
N THR A 105 -0.46 -25.36 44.06
CA THR A 105 -0.64 -25.67 45.48
C THR A 105 -2.11 -25.59 45.88
N LEU A 106 -2.43 -25.94 47.12
CA LEU A 106 -3.78 -25.78 47.66
C LEU A 106 -4.20 -24.30 47.79
N ASP A 107 -3.26 -23.35 47.73
CA ASP A 107 -3.57 -21.92 47.65
C ASP A 107 -4.12 -21.52 46.27
N ASP A 108 -3.79 -22.29 45.23
CA ASP A 108 -4.25 -22.06 43.85
C ASP A 108 -5.65 -22.66 43.60
N LEU A 109 -6.35 -23.16 44.64
CA LEU A 109 -7.71 -23.67 44.53
C LEU A 109 -8.69 -22.58 44.06
N PRO A 110 -9.60 -22.91 43.12
CA PRO A 110 -10.66 -22.00 42.70
C PRO A 110 -11.51 -21.53 43.89
N PRO A 111 -12.06 -20.31 43.89
CA PRO A 111 -12.79 -19.74 45.03
C PRO A 111 -13.87 -20.65 45.63
N GLN A 112 -14.60 -21.37 44.78
CA GLN A 112 -15.64 -22.31 45.18
C GLN A 112 -15.12 -23.55 45.93
N TYR A 113 -13.84 -23.89 45.77
CA TYR A 113 -13.22 -25.05 46.43
C TYR A 113 -12.34 -24.68 47.63
N ARG A 114 -12.06 -23.38 47.85
CA ARG A 114 -11.28 -22.92 49.01
C ARG A 114 -11.84 -23.36 50.37
N PRO A 115 -13.16 -23.46 50.61
CA PRO A 115 -13.69 -23.98 51.87
C PRO A 115 -13.24 -25.42 52.18
N TYR A 116 -12.94 -26.22 51.15
CA TYR A 116 -12.47 -27.60 51.31
C TYR A 116 -10.95 -27.71 51.49
N ARG A 117 -10.22 -26.59 51.48
CA ARG A 117 -8.76 -26.57 51.59
C ARG A 117 -8.27 -27.41 52.76
N LYS A 118 -8.81 -27.19 53.96
CA LYS A 118 -8.40 -27.91 55.17
C LYS A 118 -8.64 -29.41 55.05
N SER A 119 -9.79 -29.82 54.50
CA SER A 119 -10.09 -31.23 54.26
C SER A 119 -9.14 -31.84 53.21
N LEU A 120 -8.78 -31.09 52.17
CA LEU A 120 -7.81 -31.54 51.16
C LEU A 120 -6.39 -31.63 51.74
N GLU A 121 -6.00 -30.71 52.62
CA GLU A 121 -4.75 -30.78 53.40
C GLU A 121 -4.75 -32.06 54.26
N GLU A 122 -5.81 -32.30 55.03
CA GLU A 122 -5.95 -33.51 55.87
C GLU A 122 -5.92 -34.81 55.06
N VAL A 123 -6.57 -34.84 53.89
CA VAL A 123 -6.52 -35.98 52.96
C VAL A 123 -5.11 -36.16 52.41
N ARG A 124 -4.45 -35.07 51.97
CA ARG A 124 -3.08 -35.10 51.44
C ARG A 124 -2.09 -35.61 52.50
N ASP A 125 -2.22 -35.14 53.74
CA ASP A 125 -1.36 -35.55 54.86
C ASP A 125 -1.64 -36.99 55.28
N SER A 126 -2.90 -37.43 55.20
CA SER A 126 -3.27 -38.82 55.46
C SER A 126 -2.74 -39.76 54.37
N LEU A 127 -2.84 -39.37 53.10
CA LEU A 127 -2.26 -40.11 51.97
C LEU A 127 -0.74 -40.18 52.06
N HIS A 128 -0.07 -39.07 52.40
CA HIS A 128 1.39 -39.06 52.62
C HIS A 128 1.81 -40.00 53.75
N ARG A 129 1.04 -40.05 54.85
CA ARG A 129 1.31 -40.97 55.97
C ARG A 129 1.05 -42.42 55.60
N TRP A 130 -0.01 -42.70 54.84
CA TRP A 130 -0.40 -44.06 54.45
C TRP A 130 0.50 -44.65 53.38
N LEU A 131 0.86 -43.85 52.40
CA LEU A 131 1.67 -44.28 51.26
C LEU A 131 3.16 -44.07 51.53
N MET A 132 3.66 -44.37 52.74
CA MET A 132 5.07 -44.14 53.12
C MET A 132 6.02 -44.52 51.95
N ASN A 133 6.74 -43.53 51.41
CA ASN A 133 7.59 -43.54 50.20
C ASN A 133 6.95 -43.19 48.83
N SER A 134 5.65 -42.87 48.72
CA SER A 134 5.11 -42.23 47.52
C SER A 134 5.21 -40.72 47.67
N THR A 135 6.14 -40.09 46.96
CA THR A 135 6.22 -38.63 46.89
C THR A 135 5.20 -38.14 45.86
N ILE A 136 3.94 -38.02 46.28
CA ILE A 136 2.95 -37.28 45.50
C ILE A 136 3.31 -35.80 45.64
N HIS A 137 3.92 -35.26 44.58
CA HIS A 137 4.33 -33.87 44.56
C HIS A 137 3.17 -32.96 44.16
N ASP A 138 3.24 -31.69 44.52
CA ASP A 138 2.31 -30.69 43.99
C ASP A 138 2.39 -30.69 42.44
N PRO A 139 1.25 -30.79 41.73
CA PRO A 139 1.23 -31.08 40.30
C PRO A 139 1.76 -29.93 39.46
N LEU A 140 2.58 -30.24 38.46
CA LEU A 140 3.05 -29.28 37.46
C LEU A 140 2.51 -29.65 36.08
N PHE A 141 1.38 -29.05 35.69
CA PHE A 141 0.69 -29.47 34.47
C PHE A 141 1.32 -28.94 33.19
N ARG A 142 1.41 -29.82 32.20
CA ARG A 142 1.61 -29.50 30.78
C ARG A 142 0.40 -29.99 29.98
N VAL A 143 -0.24 -29.07 29.27
CA VAL A 143 -1.35 -29.33 28.36
C VAL A 143 -0.83 -29.29 26.93
N THR A 144 -1.09 -30.34 26.16
CA THR A 144 -0.79 -30.42 24.73
C THR A 144 -2.08 -30.59 23.95
N VAL A 145 -2.37 -29.66 23.06
CA VAL A 145 -3.52 -29.64 22.17
C VAL A 145 -3.00 -29.95 20.76
N LEU A 146 -3.60 -30.93 20.07
CA LEU A 146 -3.14 -31.40 18.76
C LEU A 146 -4.24 -31.25 17.72
N GLY A 147 -3.89 -30.64 16.58
CA GLY A 147 -4.74 -30.52 15.39
C GLY A 147 -5.97 -29.65 15.61
N THR A 148 -5.84 -28.49 16.24
CA THR A 148 -6.98 -27.58 16.43
C THR A 148 -7.46 -27.08 15.08
N GLU A 149 -8.72 -27.30 14.77
CA GLU A 149 -9.41 -26.75 13.61
C GLU A 149 -10.43 -25.71 14.07
N TYR A 150 -10.61 -24.66 13.30
CA TYR A 150 -11.67 -23.70 13.53
C TYR A 150 -12.43 -23.40 12.25
N ALA A 151 -13.71 -23.11 12.40
CA ALA A 151 -14.57 -22.57 11.36
C ALA A 151 -15.42 -21.45 11.96
N LEU A 152 -15.49 -20.31 11.30
CA LEU A 152 -16.23 -19.15 11.76
C LEU A 152 -16.97 -18.47 10.62
N LYS A 153 -17.98 -17.68 10.99
CA LYS A 153 -18.71 -16.81 10.07
C LYS A 153 -18.67 -15.40 10.61
N PHE A 154 -18.25 -14.44 9.79
CA PHE A 154 -18.32 -13.03 10.15
C PHE A 154 -19.74 -12.49 9.93
N LYS A 155 -20.22 -11.69 10.89
CA LYS A 155 -21.30 -10.72 10.66
C LYS A 155 -20.70 -9.40 10.16
N THR A 156 -19.56 -9.02 10.74
CA THR A 156 -18.76 -7.88 10.32
C THR A 156 -17.28 -8.23 10.49
N LEU A 157 -16.50 -7.88 9.49
CA LEU A 157 -15.05 -7.80 9.55
C LEU A 157 -14.70 -6.50 8.83
N GLY A 158 -14.14 -5.55 9.56
CA GLY A 158 -13.97 -4.19 9.04
C GLY A 158 -12.92 -3.42 9.80
N VAL A 159 -12.45 -2.37 9.14
CA VAL A 159 -11.49 -1.43 9.68
C VAL A 159 -12.05 -0.01 9.55
N THR A 160 -11.98 0.77 10.62
CA THR A 160 -12.47 2.16 10.65
C THR A 160 -11.45 3.09 11.29
N ILE A 161 -11.32 4.30 10.77
CA ILE A 161 -10.55 5.35 11.43
C ILE A 161 -11.40 5.96 12.53
N ASP A 162 -10.85 6.06 13.74
CA ASP A 162 -11.55 6.63 14.89
C ASP A 162 -10.77 7.82 15.48
N PRO A 163 -11.13 9.06 15.10
CA PRO A 163 -10.52 10.27 15.63
C PRO A 163 -10.72 10.43 17.14
N LYS A 164 -11.86 9.97 17.67
CA LYS A 164 -12.16 10.07 19.10
C LYS A 164 -11.28 9.10 19.90
N ALA A 165 -10.93 7.95 19.32
CA ALA A 165 -9.95 7.06 19.91
C ALA A 165 -8.58 7.76 20.02
N ALA A 166 -8.13 8.48 18.99
CA ALA A 166 -6.87 9.23 19.06
C ALA A 166 -6.83 10.22 20.24
N GLU A 167 -7.92 10.97 20.45
CA GLU A 167 -8.07 11.86 21.61
C GLU A 167 -8.06 11.10 22.94
N HIS A 168 -8.81 9.99 23.03
CA HIS A 168 -8.90 9.16 24.24
C HIS A 168 -7.54 8.61 24.69
N TYR A 169 -6.68 8.24 23.75
CA TYR A 169 -5.33 7.73 24.02
C TYR A 169 -4.24 8.83 24.04
N GLY A 170 -4.61 10.12 23.92
CA GLY A 170 -3.67 11.24 23.98
C GLY A 170 -2.68 11.30 22.81
N ILE A 171 -3.05 10.74 21.65
CA ILE A 171 -2.20 10.66 20.45
C ILE A 171 -2.28 11.98 19.69
N LYS A 172 -1.11 12.60 19.43
CA LYS A 172 -1.00 13.90 18.74
C LYS A 172 -0.61 13.80 17.26
N HIS A 173 0.01 12.69 16.85
CA HIS A 173 0.53 12.44 15.50
C HIS A 173 0.11 11.06 15.01
N GLY A 174 0.01 10.90 13.69
CA GLY A 174 -0.49 9.70 13.06
C GLY A 174 -2.02 9.57 13.14
N ILE A 175 -2.50 8.33 13.05
CA ILE A 175 -3.93 7.99 13.05
C ILE A 175 -4.21 6.80 13.97
N VAL A 176 -5.45 6.71 14.47
CA VAL A 176 -5.95 5.50 15.13
C VAL A 176 -6.95 4.80 14.24
N VAL A 177 -6.66 3.53 13.99
CA VAL A 177 -7.45 2.62 13.17
C VAL A 177 -7.98 1.52 14.07
N VAL A 178 -9.29 1.28 14.05
CA VAL A 178 -9.95 0.25 14.85
C VAL A 178 -10.33 -0.90 13.94
N ALA A 179 -9.71 -2.06 14.16
CA ALA A 179 -10.16 -3.32 13.60
C ALA A 179 -11.34 -3.83 14.44
N HIS A 180 -12.48 -4.05 13.80
CA HIS A 180 -13.70 -4.54 14.44
C HIS A 180 -14.14 -5.84 13.78
N VAL A 181 -14.39 -6.84 14.62
CA VAL A 181 -14.81 -8.17 14.21
C VAL A 181 -16.05 -8.58 15.01
N ALA A 182 -17.11 -9.02 14.34
CA ALA A 182 -18.26 -9.65 14.98
C ALA A 182 -18.50 -11.05 14.40
N ILE A 183 -18.50 -12.05 15.27
CA ILE A 183 -18.54 -13.47 14.92
C ILE A 183 -19.80 -14.10 15.55
N PRO A 184 -20.91 -14.22 14.80
CA PRO A 184 -22.11 -14.91 15.27
C PRO A 184 -21.93 -16.44 15.40
N LYS A 185 -21.03 -17.03 14.62
CA LYS A 185 -20.78 -18.48 14.62
C LYS A 185 -19.28 -18.74 14.65
N LEU A 186 -18.85 -19.53 15.61
CA LEU A 186 -17.49 -20.03 15.76
C LEU A 186 -17.61 -21.47 16.23
N ASN A 187 -16.95 -22.37 15.52
CA ASN A 187 -16.79 -23.78 15.85
C ASN A 187 -15.29 -24.04 15.98
N ILE A 188 -14.89 -24.72 17.05
CA ILE A 188 -13.54 -25.17 17.30
C ILE A 188 -13.62 -26.68 17.49
N SER A 189 -12.78 -27.41 16.78
CA SER A 189 -12.62 -28.86 16.91
C SER A 189 -11.18 -29.18 17.26
N VAL A 190 -10.99 -30.10 18.19
CA VAL A 190 -9.69 -30.54 18.66
C VAL A 190 -9.72 -32.07 18.79
N PRO A 191 -9.07 -32.79 17.87
CA PRO A 191 -9.00 -34.25 17.90
C PRO A 191 -8.45 -34.78 19.23
N LYS A 192 -7.46 -34.09 19.82
CA LYS A 192 -6.80 -34.59 21.02
C LYS A 192 -6.26 -33.50 21.93
N VAL A 193 -6.62 -33.61 23.21
CA VAL A 193 -6.01 -32.86 24.32
C VAL A 193 -5.34 -33.87 25.25
N ARG A 194 -4.06 -33.64 25.57
CA ARG A 194 -3.31 -34.42 26.55
C ARG A 194 -2.89 -33.52 27.70
N VAL A 195 -3.05 -34.02 28.92
CA VAL A 195 -2.57 -33.37 30.13
C VAL A 195 -1.53 -34.28 30.76
N GLN A 196 -0.39 -33.70 31.11
CA GLN A 196 0.71 -34.36 31.79
C GLN A 196 0.99 -33.62 33.09
N ASP A 197 1.26 -34.35 34.15
CA ASP A 197 1.85 -33.83 35.38
C ASP A 197 3.37 -34.10 35.40
N LEU A 198 4.15 -33.06 35.15
CA LEU A 198 5.61 -33.16 35.04
C LEU A 198 6.30 -33.58 36.35
N HIS A 199 5.61 -33.50 37.50
CA HIS A 199 6.15 -33.96 38.78
C HIS A 199 5.69 -35.37 39.18
N ASN A 200 4.55 -35.83 38.65
CA ASN A 200 3.96 -37.12 39.01
C ASN A 200 3.85 -38.04 37.79
N GLU A 201 4.94 -38.73 37.45
CA GLU A 201 5.04 -39.53 36.21
C GLU A 201 3.95 -40.60 36.03
N PHE A 202 3.44 -41.14 37.14
CA PHE A 202 2.37 -42.13 37.11
C PHE A 202 1.05 -41.61 36.51
N LEU A 203 0.85 -40.27 36.45
CA LEU A 203 -0.32 -39.62 35.84
C LEU A 203 -0.11 -39.26 34.35
N ASN A 204 1.12 -39.34 33.83
CA ASN A 204 1.52 -38.71 32.55
C ASN A 204 1.01 -39.36 31.27
N LYS A 205 0.44 -40.56 31.33
CA LYS A 205 0.15 -41.36 30.12
C LYS A 205 -1.33 -41.38 29.71
N LYS A 206 -2.25 -40.97 30.58
CA LYS A 206 -3.69 -41.24 30.37
C LYS A 206 -4.63 -40.06 30.61
N LEU A 207 -4.18 -38.88 31.05
CA LEU A 207 -5.09 -37.77 31.31
C LEU A 207 -5.35 -36.91 30.06
N GLY A 208 -6.61 -36.65 29.71
CA GLY A 208 -6.94 -35.81 28.55
C GLY A 208 -8.35 -35.98 27.99
N LEU A 209 -8.55 -35.47 26.77
CA LEU A 209 -9.81 -35.52 26.02
C LEU A 209 -9.55 -35.92 24.57
N THR A 210 -10.56 -36.50 23.93
CA THR A 210 -10.58 -36.77 22.48
C THR A 210 -11.83 -36.16 21.85
N ASP A 211 -11.67 -35.68 20.62
CA ASP A 211 -12.70 -34.99 19.82
C ASP A 211 -13.40 -33.88 20.62
N PHE A 212 -12.60 -33.05 21.31
CA PHE A 212 -13.13 -31.88 21.99
C PHE A 212 -13.66 -30.90 20.96
N TRP A 213 -14.83 -30.34 21.21
CA TRP A 213 -15.39 -29.28 20.38
C TRP A 213 -15.94 -28.17 21.26
N ALA A 214 -15.91 -26.94 20.75
CA ALA A 214 -16.53 -25.78 21.36
C ALA A 214 -17.19 -24.91 20.30
N GLU A 215 -18.37 -24.36 20.60
CA GLU A 215 -19.07 -23.48 19.67
C GLU A 215 -19.86 -22.37 20.36
N ILE A 216 -20.17 -21.33 19.59
CA ILE A 216 -21.15 -20.29 19.95
C ILE A 216 -22.56 -20.82 19.67
N LYS A 217 -23.48 -20.74 20.64
CA LYS A 217 -24.87 -21.17 20.44
C LYS A 217 -25.59 -20.24 19.45
N ASP A 218 -26.50 -20.78 18.62
CA ASP A 218 -27.20 -20.02 17.57
C ASP A 218 -27.93 -18.75 18.06
N ASN A 219 -28.47 -18.74 19.29
CA ASN A 219 -29.19 -17.59 19.87
C ASN A 219 -28.31 -16.72 20.79
N SER A 220 -26.98 -16.85 20.71
CA SER A 220 -26.05 -16.03 21.49
C SER A 220 -25.90 -14.64 20.87
N THR A 221 -25.56 -13.65 21.70
CA THR A 221 -24.92 -12.42 21.22
C THR A 221 -23.64 -12.79 20.46
N PRO A 222 -23.38 -12.19 19.27
CA PRO A 222 -22.14 -12.42 18.53
C PRO A 222 -20.90 -12.07 19.37
N LEU A 223 -19.82 -12.83 19.18
CA LEU A 223 -18.51 -12.49 19.74
C LEU A 223 -17.98 -11.24 19.02
N THR A 224 -17.78 -10.17 19.76
CA THR A 224 -17.19 -8.92 19.25
C THR A 224 -15.76 -8.80 19.74
N LEU A 225 -14.84 -8.54 18.81
CA LEU A 225 -13.44 -8.24 19.07
C LEU A 225 -13.12 -6.87 18.49
N GLU A 226 -12.46 -6.02 19.28
CA GLU A 226 -11.99 -4.71 18.83
C GLU A 226 -10.53 -4.49 19.20
N MET A 227 -9.77 -4.02 18.23
CA MET A 227 -8.36 -3.66 18.41
C MET A 227 -8.11 -2.28 17.78
N PRO A 228 -8.07 -1.21 18.58
CA PRO A 228 -7.50 0.06 18.18
C PRO A 228 -5.99 -0.06 18.01
N VAL A 229 -5.51 0.45 16.89
CA VAL A 229 -4.12 0.41 16.43
C VAL A 229 -3.73 1.82 16.05
N HIS A 230 -2.70 2.35 16.70
CA HIS A 230 -2.05 3.60 16.32
C HIS A 230 -1.06 3.32 15.18
N ILE A 231 -1.18 4.10 14.11
CA ILE A 231 -0.28 4.07 12.96
C ILE A 231 0.33 5.45 12.82
N ASP A 232 1.66 5.52 12.79
CA ASP A 232 2.40 6.77 12.60
C ASP A 232 3.59 6.56 11.67
N ILE A 233 4.08 7.64 11.08
CA ILE A 233 5.25 7.63 10.21
C ILE A 233 6.28 8.60 10.79
N VAL A 234 7.41 8.05 11.24
CA VAL A 234 8.51 8.81 11.85
C VAL A 234 9.77 8.50 11.07
N ASP A 235 10.42 9.53 10.53
CA ASP A 235 11.65 9.43 9.73
C ASP A 235 11.53 8.42 8.57
N GLY A 236 10.37 8.42 7.90
CA GLY A 236 10.07 7.51 6.78
C GLY A 236 9.73 6.07 7.18
N LYS A 237 9.72 5.75 8.48
CA LYS A 237 9.38 4.42 9.00
C LYS A 237 7.97 4.40 9.53
N VAL A 238 7.19 3.43 9.06
CA VAL A 238 5.86 3.17 9.60
C VAL A 238 5.98 2.44 10.93
N THR A 239 5.30 2.97 11.94
CA THR A 239 5.17 2.35 13.26
C THR A 239 3.72 1.94 13.46
N LEU A 240 3.52 0.78 14.09
CA LEU A 240 2.21 0.23 14.39
C LEU A 240 2.19 -0.20 15.85
N ASN A 241 1.28 0.40 16.62
CA ASN A 241 1.10 0.10 18.04
C ASN A 241 -0.37 -0.23 18.31
N ALA A 242 -0.68 -1.50 18.51
CA ALA A 242 -1.92 -1.92 19.14
C ALA A 242 -2.01 -1.30 20.54
N LEU A 243 -3.17 -0.71 20.85
CA LEU A 243 -3.40 0.09 22.05
C LEU A 243 -4.08 -0.73 23.15
N SER A 244 -5.24 -1.29 22.86
CA SER A 244 -5.99 -2.11 23.83
C SER A 244 -6.90 -3.10 23.14
N PHE A 245 -6.93 -4.34 23.61
CA PHE A 245 -7.90 -5.31 23.13
C PHE A 245 -9.22 -5.23 23.90
N LYS A 246 -10.35 -5.21 23.20
CA LYS A 246 -11.69 -5.29 23.80
C LYS A 246 -12.44 -6.50 23.26
N THR A 247 -13.14 -7.20 24.14
CA THR A 247 -13.98 -8.33 23.78
C THR A 247 -15.19 -8.46 24.72
N ASN A 248 -16.30 -8.96 24.19
CA ASN A 248 -17.51 -9.31 24.95
C ASN A 248 -17.61 -10.81 25.28
N LEU A 249 -16.49 -11.56 25.19
CA LEU A 249 -16.47 -13.02 25.34
C LEU A 249 -17.21 -13.51 26.60
N ASP A 250 -17.19 -12.76 27.69
CA ASP A 250 -17.88 -13.08 28.94
C ASP A 250 -19.40 -13.25 28.78
N VAL A 251 -20.05 -12.45 27.93
CA VAL A 251 -21.51 -12.51 27.70
C VAL A 251 -21.90 -13.43 26.53
N VAL A 252 -20.94 -13.91 25.75
CA VAL A 252 -21.18 -14.87 24.67
C VAL A 252 -21.56 -16.23 25.26
N THR A 253 -22.70 -16.78 24.83
CA THR A 253 -23.15 -18.10 25.24
C THR A 253 -22.50 -19.16 24.36
N THR A 254 -21.59 -19.93 24.96
CA THR A 254 -20.89 -21.03 24.31
C THR A 254 -21.31 -22.37 24.91
N ARG A 255 -21.07 -23.44 24.16
CA ARG A 255 -21.12 -24.82 24.66
C ARG A 255 -19.90 -25.58 24.17
N PHE A 256 -19.62 -26.69 24.83
CA PHE A 256 -18.53 -27.60 24.46
C PHE A 256 -18.95 -29.05 24.65
N GLY A 257 -18.17 -29.97 24.09
CA GLY A 257 -18.31 -31.39 24.35
C GLY A 257 -17.04 -32.13 23.95
N PHE A 258 -17.04 -33.44 24.17
CA PHE A 258 -15.95 -34.35 23.80
C PHE A 258 -16.50 -35.77 23.68
N SER A 259 -15.85 -36.61 22.86
CA SER A 259 -16.24 -38.01 22.69
C SER A 259 -15.87 -38.83 23.93
N LYS A 260 -14.58 -38.82 24.30
CA LYS A 260 -14.04 -39.65 25.38
C LYS A 260 -13.11 -38.86 26.29
N LEU A 261 -13.32 -39.03 27.59
CA LEU A 261 -12.43 -38.60 28.66
C LEU A 261 -11.34 -39.67 28.84
N LEU A 262 -10.08 -39.24 28.80
CA LEU A 262 -8.96 -40.11 29.08
C LEU A 262 -8.60 -39.91 30.57
N LEU A 263 -8.69 -40.98 31.35
CA LEU A 263 -8.31 -41.02 32.77
C LEU A 263 -7.35 -42.19 33.02
N PRO A 264 -6.47 -42.09 34.03
CA PRO A 264 -5.77 -43.25 34.56
C PRO A 264 -6.74 -44.22 35.23
N ASP A 265 -6.39 -45.51 35.22
CA ASP A 265 -7.15 -46.53 35.95
C ASP A 265 -6.79 -46.38 37.44
N VAL A 266 -7.74 -45.96 38.26
CA VAL A 266 -7.55 -45.79 39.70
C VAL A 266 -8.35 -46.85 40.43
N THR A 267 -7.65 -47.67 41.22
CA THR A 267 -8.26 -48.71 42.05
C THR A 267 -7.74 -48.57 43.47
N ILE A 268 -8.66 -48.39 44.42
CA ILE A 268 -8.38 -48.39 45.86
C ILE A 268 -8.84 -49.75 46.39
N ARG A 269 -7.90 -50.53 46.93
CA ARG A 269 -8.20 -51.82 47.56
C ARG A 269 -7.94 -51.75 49.06
N ILE A 270 -8.97 -52.00 49.86
CA ILE A 270 -8.90 -52.08 51.32
C ILE A 270 -9.40 -53.46 51.73
N ASN A 271 -8.48 -54.33 52.17
CA ASN A 271 -8.75 -55.77 52.37
C ASN A 271 -9.38 -56.39 51.10
N ASP A 272 -10.61 -56.91 51.22
CA ASP A 272 -11.37 -57.53 50.13
C ASP A 272 -12.27 -56.54 49.37
N LYS A 273 -12.34 -55.27 49.81
CA LYS A 273 -13.13 -54.24 49.12
C LYS A 273 -12.29 -53.55 48.06
N VAL A 274 -12.81 -53.53 46.85
CA VAL A 274 -12.22 -52.83 45.70
C VAL A 274 -13.14 -51.69 45.30
N MET A 275 -12.59 -50.48 45.26
CA MET A 275 -13.25 -49.28 44.73
C MET A 275 -12.50 -48.83 43.49
N THR A 276 -13.18 -48.78 42.35
CA THR A 276 -12.62 -48.31 41.09
C THR A 276 -13.20 -46.95 40.74
N LEU A 277 -12.36 -46.05 40.22
CA LEU A 277 -12.85 -44.79 39.66
C LEU A 277 -13.73 -45.09 38.44
N ASP A 278 -14.98 -44.64 38.47
CA ASP A 278 -15.90 -44.74 37.33
C ASP A 278 -15.70 -43.55 36.38
N PRO A 279 -15.17 -43.76 35.15
CA PRO A 279 -14.97 -42.69 34.19
C PRO A 279 -16.26 -42.01 33.74
N ASP A 280 -17.39 -42.73 33.77
CA ASP A 280 -18.68 -42.21 33.33
C ASP A 280 -19.27 -41.24 34.37
N GLU A 281 -19.07 -41.51 35.66
CA GLU A 281 -19.42 -40.56 36.73
C GLU A 281 -18.61 -39.27 36.62
N VAL A 282 -17.29 -39.38 36.39
CA VAL A 282 -16.42 -38.20 36.19
C VAL A 282 -16.84 -37.40 34.96
N LYS A 283 -17.17 -38.08 33.84
CA LYS A 283 -17.69 -37.43 32.64
C LYS A 283 -19.01 -36.71 32.95
N ALA A 284 -19.93 -37.37 33.66
CA ALA A 284 -21.20 -36.78 34.06
C ALA A 284 -21.02 -35.55 34.97
N ASP A 285 -20.03 -35.57 35.86
CA ASP A 285 -19.67 -34.41 36.70
C ASP A 285 -19.11 -33.24 35.88
N ILE A 286 -18.21 -33.51 34.93
CA ILE A 286 -17.68 -32.48 34.01
C ILE A 286 -18.82 -31.84 33.22
N MET A 287 -19.73 -32.65 32.68
CA MET A 287 -20.86 -32.16 31.89
C MET A 287 -21.89 -31.42 32.76
N ARG A 288 -22.13 -31.84 34.02
CA ARG A 288 -22.97 -31.10 34.97
C ARG A 288 -22.39 -29.72 35.31
N ASN A 289 -21.06 -29.61 35.38
CA ASN A 289 -20.36 -28.37 35.70
C ASN A 289 -19.92 -27.56 34.45
N GLN A 290 -20.43 -27.92 33.28
CA GLN A 290 -20.03 -27.34 32.00
C GLN A 290 -20.09 -25.80 31.97
N GLY A 291 -21.17 -25.22 32.51
CA GLY A 291 -21.35 -23.77 32.56
C GLY A 291 -20.28 -23.05 33.39
N GLY A 292 -19.90 -23.62 34.54
CA GLY A 292 -18.85 -23.07 35.41
C GLY A 292 -17.47 -23.16 34.77
N LEU A 293 -17.14 -24.32 34.18
CA LEU A 293 -15.88 -24.53 33.46
C LEU A 293 -15.72 -23.56 32.28
N MET A 294 -16.80 -23.39 31.51
CA MET A 294 -16.79 -22.46 30.38
C MET A 294 -16.67 -21.01 30.85
N LYS A 295 -17.32 -20.62 31.94
CA LYS A 295 -17.16 -19.29 32.54
C LYS A 295 -15.69 -19.04 32.91
N MET A 296 -15.04 -19.98 33.59
CA MET A 296 -13.62 -19.88 33.94
C MET A 296 -12.72 -19.73 32.70
N LEU A 297 -12.94 -20.57 31.68
CA LEU A 297 -12.16 -20.50 30.43
C LEU A 297 -12.33 -19.14 29.74
N LYS A 298 -13.56 -18.63 29.63
CA LYS A 298 -13.83 -17.33 29.02
C LYS A 298 -13.19 -16.18 29.80
N THR A 299 -13.22 -16.22 31.13
CA THR A 299 -12.53 -15.23 31.98
C THR A 299 -11.03 -15.27 31.72
N TYR A 300 -10.42 -16.46 31.74
CA TYR A 300 -9.00 -16.61 31.44
C TYR A 300 -8.63 -16.10 30.05
N LEU A 301 -9.38 -16.48 29.01
CA LEU A 301 -9.12 -16.03 27.63
C LEU A 301 -9.27 -14.52 27.49
N LYS A 302 -10.24 -13.91 28.16
CA LYS A 302 -10.44 -12.46 28.18
C LYS A 302 -9.26 -11.75 28.82
N GLU A 303 -8.81 -12.20 30.00
CA GLU A 303 -7.65 -11.65 30.70
C GLU A 303 -6.36 -11.87 29.92
N TYR A 304 -6.16 -13.07 29.37
CA TYR A 304 -5.00 -13.40 28.54
C TYR A 304 -4.93 -12.48 27.32
N ALA A 305 -6.05 -12.32 26.59
CA ALA A 305 -6.08 -11.46 25.41
C ALA A 305 -5.85 -9.98 25.76
N ALA A 306 -6.47 -9.48 26.84
CA ALA A 306 -6.26 -8.12 27.30
C ALA A 306 -4.80 -7.81 27.66
N ASN A 307 -4.11 -8.78 28.29
CA ASN A 307 -2.75 -8.59 28.80
C ASN A 307 -1.63 -8.95 27.80
N ASN A 308 -1.88 -9.88 26.88
CA ASN A 308 -0.82 -10.45 26.02
C ASN A 308 -1.02 -10.16 24.53
N LEU A 309 -2.26 -10.05 24.05
CA LEU A 309 -2.49 -9.97 22.60
C LEU A 309 -1.93 -8.67 22.01
N THR A 310 -2.07 -7.55 22.71
CA THR A 310 -1.50 -6.26 22.33
C THR A 310 0.02 -6.37 22.14
N THR A 311 0.71 -6.99 23.10
CA THR A 311 2.17 -7.20 23.06
C THR A 311 2.56 -8.10 21.89
N LEU A 312 1.86 -9.21 21.68
CA LEU A 312 2.12 -10.13 20.57
C LEU A 312 1.93 -9.45 19.21
N VAL A 313 0.83 -8.72 19.03
CA VAL A 313 0.56 -7.96 17.80
C VAL A 313 1.67 -6.95 17.54
N ASN A 314 2.10 -6.21 18.56
CA ASN A 314 3.18 -5.22 18.42
C ASN A 314 4.52 -5.87 18.07
N GLN A 315 4.82 -7.03 18.68
CA GLN A 315 6.04 -7.78 18.38
C GLN A 315 6.06 -8.29 16.94
N GLU A 316 4.98 -8.91 16.48
CA GLU A 316 4.89 -9.42 15.10
C GLU A 316 4.83 -8.28 14.07
N ALA A 317 4.07 -7.21 14.34
CA ALA A 317 4.04 -6.03 13.48
C ALA A 317 5.44 -5.40 13.37
N SER A 318 6.16 -5.26 14.49
CA SER A 318 7.52 -4.73 14.48
C SER A 318 8.46 -5.60 13.64
N LYS A 319 8.37 -6.94 13.72
CA LYS A 319 9.18 -7.84 12.88
C LYS A 319 8.92 -7.65 11.39
N VAL A 320 7.66 -7.43 11.01
CA VAL A 320 7.29 -7.20 9.60
C VAL A 320 7.76 -5.82 9.13
N LEU A 321 7.54 -4.78 9.95
CA LEU A 321 7.85 -3.39 9.61
C LEU A 321 9.35 -3.06 9.68
N GLN A 322 10.16 -3.83 10.41
CA GLN A 322 11.62 -3.68 10.46
C GLN A 322 12.29 -3.78 9.09
N LYS A 323 11.66 -4.45 8.12
CA LYS A 323 12.17 -4.58 6.74
C LYS A 323 12.01 -3.31 5.90
N GLY A 324 11.33 -2.28 6.43
CA GLY A 324 10.92 -1.11 5.67
C GLY A 324 9.69 -1.39 4.80
N LEU A 325 8.94 -0.34 4.47
CA LEU A 325 7.83 -0.39 3.51
C LEU A 325 8.18 0.31 2.20
N ASP A 326 9.48 0.43 1.92
CA ASP A 326 9.95 0.98 0.66
C ASP A 326 9.56 0.03 -0.46
N GLU A 327 8.84 0.55 -1.45
CA GLU A 327 8.51 -0.19 -2.66
C GLU A 327 9.43 0.31 -3.77
N VAL A 328 10.14 -0.62 -4.41
CA VAL A 328 10.97 -0.33 -5.59
C VAL A 328 10.35 -1.01 -6.78
N THR A 329 9.90 -0.20 -7.75
CA THR A 329 9.32 -0.70 -9.00
C THR A 329 10.21 -0.35 -10.17
N GLU A 330 10.43 -1.30 -11.07
CA GLU A 330 11.20 -1.08 -12.29
C GLU A 330 10.30 -0.66 -13.46
N PHE A 331 10.77 0.26 -14.27
CA PHE A 331 10.03 0.74 -15.44
C PHE A 331 10.94 1.15 -16.60
N ASP A 332 10.37 1.12 -17.80
CA ASP A 332 11.10 1.41 -19.02
C ASP A 332 11.37 2.92 -19.14
N PRO A 333 12.60 3.34 -19.45
CA PRO A 333 12.92 4.76 -19.54
C PRO A 333 12.24 5.38 -20.79
N PRO A 334 11.56 6.52 -20.64
CA PRO A 334 10.83 7.11 -21.75
C PRO A 334 11.76 7.63 -22.86
N GLY A 335 11.34 7.38 -24.10
CA GLY A 335 12.12 7.70 -25.31
C GLY A 335 13.37 6.83 -25.51
N GLY A 336 13.65 5.90 -24.59
CA GLY A 336 14.70 4.91 -24.75
C GLY A 336 14.29 3.75 -25.65
N PRO A 337 15.26 2.94 -26.13
CA PRO A 337 14.96 1.68 -26.80
C PRO A 337 14.27 0.71 -25.83
N THR A 338 13.54 -0.28 -26.37
CA THR A 338 12.97 -1.35 -25.54
C THR A 338 14.08 -2.01 -24.72
N PRO A 339 13.98 -1.98 -23.37
CA PRO A 339 15.06 -2.48 -22.52
C PRO A 339 15.23 -3.99 -22.69
N THR A 340 16.49 -4.42 -22.78
CA THR A 340 16.86 -5.83 -22.98
C THR A 340 17.39 -6.47 -21.71
N LYS A 341 17.79 -5.66 -20.73
CA LYS A 341 18.34 -6.08 -19.44
C LYS A 341 17.76 -5.25 -18.29
N PRO A 342 17.75 -5.75 -17.04
CA PRO A 342 17.24 -5.00 -15.88
C PRO A 342 17.93 -3.65 -15.66
N GLU A 343 19.24 -3.54 -15.88
CA GLU A 343 19.97 -2.28 -15.75
C GLU A 343 19.57 -1.22 -16.80
N ASP A 344 18.89 -1.63 -17.88
CA ASP A 344 18.33 -0.71 -18.87
C ASP A 344 17.08 0.01 -18.33
N ARG A 345 16.47 -0.47 -17.24
CA ARG A 345 15.26 0.10 -16.64
C ARG A 345 15.59 1.14 -15.58
N PHE A 346 14.67 2.08 -15.38
CA PHE A 346 14.69 2.95 -14.21
C PHE A 346 14.02 2.23 -13.04
N LYS A 347 14.37 2.66 -11.82
CA LYS A 347 13.74 2.19 -10.60
C LYS A 347 13.06 3.37 -9.91
N LEU A 348 11.77 3.25 -9.62
CA LEU A 348 11.04 4.18 -8.76
C LEU A 348 11.02 3.59 -7.37
N ARG A 349 11.74 4.21 -6.43
CA ARG A 349 11.59 3.95 -5.01
C ARG A 349 10.54 4.89 -4.44
N VAL A 350 9.54 4.34 -3.76
CA VAL A 350 8.57 5.11 -2.99
C VAL A 350 8.68 4.76 -1.52
N SER A 351 8.62 5.76 -0.65
CA SER A 351 8.70 5.56 0.80
C SER A 351 7.62 6.37 1.53
N PRO A 352 6.94 5.78 2.54
CA PRO A 352 5.93 6.50 3.32
C PRO A 352 6.53 7.74 4.00
N GLN A 353 5.84 8.87 3.95
CA GLN A 353 6.32 10.14 4.52
C GLN A 353 5.46 10.60 5.69
N GLU A 354 4.15 10.70 5.48
CA GLU A 354 3.23 11.17 6.51
C GLU A 354 1.86 10.49 6.37
N VAL A 355 1.19 10.33 7.52
CA VAL A 355 -0.18 9.86 7.60
C VAL A 355 -0.94 10.77 8.53
N HIS A 356 -2.08 11.28 8.09
CA HIS A 356 -2.95 12.09 8.95
C HIS A 356 -4.41 11.98 8.53
N TYR A 357 -5.29 12.33 9.45
CA TYR A 357 -6.73 12.32 9.24
C TYR A 357 -7.27 13.73 9.45
N THR A 358 -7.86 14.33 8.42
CA THR A 358 -8.36 15.71 8.48
C THR A 358 -9.63 15.82 7.65
N ASN A 359 -10.64 16.53 8.16
CA ASN A 359 -11.94 16.71 7.49
C ASN A 359 -12.54 15.38 7.00
N GLN A 360 -12.48 14.35 7.86
CA GLN A 360 -12.96 13.00 7.58
C GLN A 360 -12.27 12.27 6.41
N THR A 361 -11.12 12.77 5.95
CA THR A 361 -10.33 12.19 4.86
C THR A 361 -9.03 11.66 5.43
N LEU A 362 -8.69 10.41 5.09
CA LEU A 362 -7.38 9.84 5.37
C LEU A 362 -6.40 10.29 4.28
N PHE A 363 -5.29 10.87 4.69
CA PHE A 363 -4.18 11.17 3.81
C PHE A 363 -3.00 10.26 4.09
N LEU A 364 -2.42 9.72 3.02
CA LEU A 364 -1.11 9.09 2.99
C LEU A 364 -0.22 9.84 2.00
N GLY A 365 0.85 10.46 2.52
CA GLY A 365 1.90 11.10 1.75
C GLY A 365 3.06 10.14 1.54
N VAL A 366 3.56 10.10 0.31
CA VAL A 366 4.62 9.18 -0.12
C VAL A 366 5.70 9.97 -0.86
N ASN A 367 6.93 9.83 -0.39
CA ASN A 367 8.12 10.34 -1.06
C ASN A 367 8.42 9.48 -2.29
N GLY A 368 9.04 10.08 -3.30
CA GLY A 368 9.44 9.38 -4.51
C GLY A 368 10.89 9.66 -4.87
N GLU A 369 11.57 8.64 -5.36
CA GLU A 369 12.93 8.73 -5.88
C GLU A 369 13.07 7.91 -7.15
N VAL A 370 13.59 8.55 -8.20
CA VAL A 370 13.89 7.87 -9.46
C VAL A 370 15.38 7.60 -9.52
N ILE A 371 15.70 6.30 -9.55
CA ILE A 371 17.06 5.77 -9.57
C ILE A 371 17.36 5.28 -10.99
N ASP A 372 18.50 5.71 -11.52
CA ASP A 372 19.07 5.25 -12.77
C ASP A 372 20.27 4.31 -12.48
N PRO A 373 20.16 2.99 -12.74
CA PRO A 373 21.25 2.04 -12.53
C PRO A 373 22.51 2.29 -13.38
N LYS A 374 22.40 3.01 -14.49
CA LYS A 374 23.49 3.32 -15.43
C LYS A 374 24.09 4.69 -15.23
N ALA A 375 23.42 5.59 -14.50
CA ALA A 375 23.98 6.89 -14.19
C ALA A 375 25.11 6.73 -13.16
N HIS A 376 26.25 7.36 -13.43
CA HIS A 376 27.23 7.64 -12.38
C HIS A 376 26.56 8.62 -11.38
N ARG A 377 26.55 8.27 -10.09
CA ARG A 377 25.70 8.84 -9.02
C ARG A 377 25.58 10.37 -8.97
N ASP A 378 24.44 10.80 -8.41
CA ASP A 378 24.08 12.12 -7.88
C ASP A 378 23.96 13.28 -8.88
N THR A 379 23.19 13.12 -9.96
CA THR A 379 22.71 14.35 -10.62
C THR A 379 21.68 15.03 -9.71
N PRO A 380 21.97 16.23 -9.15
CA PRO A 380 21.03 16.92 -8.28
C PRO A 380 19.71 17.16 -9.00
N PHE A 381 18.60 16.91 -8.30
CA PHE A 381 17.31 17.30 -8.79
C PHE A 381 17.10 18.78 -8.47
N THR A 382 16.87 19.59 -9.50
CA THR A 382 16.43 20.98 -9.32
C THR A 382 14.94 21.04 -9.60
N PRO A 383 14.09 21.18 -8.57
CA PRO A 383 12.65 21.26 -8.77
C PRO A 383 12.28 22.50 -9.59
N VAL A 384 11.32 22.33 -10.50
CA VAL A 384 10.88 23.39 -11.44
C VAL A 384 10.11 24.49 -10.70
N LYS A 385 9.40 24.11 -9.63
CA LYS A 385 8.78 25.00 -8.66
C LYS A 385 9.08 24.49 -7.25
N PRO A 386 9.38 25.36 -6.27
CA PRO A 386 9.45 24.95 -4.88
C PRO A 386 8.08 24.40 -4.46
N ALA A 387 8.04 23.10 -4.14
CA ALA A 387 6.83 22.42 -3.68
C ALA A 387 6.49 22.92 -2.27
N SER A 388 5.76 24.03 -2.18
CA SER A 388 5.46 24.66 -0.88
C SER A 388 4.03 24.42 -0.39
N ASN A 389 3.11 23.94 -1.23
CA ASN A 389 1.70 23.83 -0.86
C ASN A 389 1.21 22.39 -1.00
N LYS A 390 0.58 21.87 0.06
CA LYS A 390 -0.24 20.66 -0.02
C LYS A 390 -1.32 20.85 -1.11
N PRO A 391 -1.64 19.80 -1.89
CA PRO A 391 -2.58 19.92 -3.00
C PRO A 391 -3.98 20.30 -2.52
N GLN A 392 -4.68 21.14 -3.27
CA GLN A 392 -6.04 21.58 -2.94
C GLN A 392 -7.10 20.69 -3.61
N LEU A 393 -7.71 19.80 -2.83
CA LEU A 393 -8.77 18.90 -3.28
C LEU A 393 -10.17 19.56 -3.37
N GLY A 394 -10.30 20.85 -3.05
CA GLY A 394 -11.58 21.54 -2.90
C GLY A 394 -12.40 21.73 -4.18
N SER A 395 -11.92 21.24 -5.33
CA SER A 395 -12.60 21.38 -6.62
C SER A 395 -13.74 20.37 -6.82
N VAL A 396 -13.70 19.22 -6.14
CA VAL A 396 -14.71 18.15 -6.26
C VAL A 396 -15.17 17.73 -4.87
N SER A 397 -16.47 17.50 -4.69
CA SER A 397 -17.01 17.09 -3.38
C SER A 397 -16.46 15.71 -2.97
N ALA A 398 -15.92 15.61 -1.74
CA ALA A 398 -15.40 14.38 -1.16
C ALA A 398 -16.43 13.22 -1.09
N ASN A 399 -17.72 13.52 -1.15
CA ASN A 399 -18.77 12.48 -1.19
C ASN A 399 -18.93 11.84 -2.57
N SER A 400 -18.30 12.41 -3.60
CA SER A 400 -18.53 12.04 -4.98
C SER A 400 -17.48 11.10 -5.56
N TYR A 401 -16.41 10.80 -4.83
CA TYR A 401 -15.34 9.89 -5.24
C TYR A 401 -14.85 9.07 -4.04
N ASP A 402 -14.16 7.95 -4.29
CA ASP A 402 -13.69 7.04 -3.23
C ASP A 402 -12.27 7.40 -2.77
N LEU A 403 -11.38 7.72 -3.73
CA LEU A 403 -10.09 8.32 -3.41
C LEU A 403 -9.68 9.41 -4.39
N ALA A 404 -8.83 10.33 -3.95
CA ALA A 404 -8.07 11.20 -4.83
C ALA A 404 -6.59 10.80 -4.76
N LEU A 405 -6.02 10.56 -5.92
CA LEU A 405 -4.59 10.33 -6.10
C LEU A 405 -3.95 11.61 -6.62
N VAL A 406 -2.90 12.07 -5.96
CA VAL A 406 -2.17 13.27 -6.32
C VAL A 406 -0.76 12.91 -6.77
N LEU A 407 -0.35 13.41 -7.92
CA LEU A 407 0.98 13.20 -8.49
C LEU A 407 1.69 14.55 -8.65
N ASN A 408 2.87 14.67 -8.05
CA ASN A 408 3.68 15.87 -8.14
C ASN A 408 4.35 15.97 -9.53
N GLN A 409 4.28 17.12 -10.20
CA GLN A 409 4.93 17.33 -11.50
C GLN A 409 6.45 17.08 -11.46
N ASN A 410 7.07 17.29 -10.29
CA ASN A 410 8.50 17.08 -10.11
C ASN A 410 8.92 15.63 -10.30
N LEU A 411 8.04 14.67 -10.02
CA LEU A 411 8.28 13.25 -10.34
C LEU A 411 8.42 13.03 -11.84
N ILE A 412 7.54 13.64 -12.63
CA ILE A 412 7.56 13.60 -14.10
C ILE A 412 8.85 14.22 -14.62
N ASN A 413 9.17 15.42 -14.15
CA ASN A 413 10.36 16.16 -14.54
C ASN A 413 11.64 15.40 -14.20
N ARG A 414 11.67 14.67 -13.07
CA ARG A 414 12.82 13.84 -12.70
C ARG A 414 13.02 12.66 -13.64
N VAL A 415 11.95 11.96 -14.03
CA VAL A 415 12.04 10.86 -15.02
C VAL A 415 12.52 11.37 -16.37
N VAL A 416 11.98 12.50 -16.83
CA VAL A 416 12.38 13.14 -18.09
C VAL A 416 13.85 13.59 -18.03
N GLN A 417 14.28 14.16 -16.90
CA GLN A 417 15.69 14.53 -16.66
C GLN A 417 16.63 13.34 -16.79
N MET A 418 16.31 12.21 -16.16
CA MET A 418 17.13 10.99 -16.22
C MET A 418 17.23 10.44 -17.65
N SER A 419 16.12 10.46 -18.39
CA SER A 419 16.09 10.00 -19.78
C SER A 419 16.92 10.88 -20.70
N TYR A 420 16.88 12.19 -20.48
CA TYR A 420 17.74 13.15 -21.18
C TYR A 420 19.21 12.87 -20.90
N GLN A 421 19.57 12.60 -19.64
CA GLN A 421 20.95 12.32 -19.24
C GLN A 421 21.52 11.03 -19.84
N ARG A 422 20.66 10.02 -20.07
CA ARG A 422 21.03 8.82 -20.83
C ARG A 422 21.19 9.06 -22.34
N GLY A 423 20.99 10.27 -22.83
CA GLY A 423 21.10 10.61 -24.25
C GLY A 423 19.94 10.09 -25.10
N TYR A 424 18.84 9.62 -24.49
CA TYR A 424 17.69 9.10 -25.25
C TYR A 424 16.98 10.15 -26.10
N PHE A 425 17.30 11.44 -25.90
CA PHE A 425 16.79 12.53 -26.71
C PHE A 425 17.83 13.16 -27.65
N ASP A 426 18.99 12.53 -27.83
CA ASP A 426 20.06 13.04 -28.71
C ASP A 426 19.73 12.87 -30.19
N GLN A 427 18.99 11.81 -30.55
CA GLN A 427 18.66 11.48 -31.94
C GLN A 427 17.19 11.08 -32.05
N VAL A 428 16.29 12.07 -32.00
CA VAL A 428 14.87 11.74 -32.13
C VAL A 428 14.40 11.83 -33.57
N LYS A 429 13.94 10.68 -34.08
CA LYS A 429 13.52 10.51 -35.47
C LYS A 429 12.15 11.14 -35.71
N LEU A 430 12.11 12.11 -36.62
CA LEU A 430 10.92 12.76 -37.12
C LEU A 430 10.15 11.85 -38.08
N ALA A 431 8.86 12.14 -38.31
CA ALA A 431 7.97 11.37 -39.19
C ALA A 431 8.45 11.35 -40.65
N ASP A 432 9.26 12.33 -41.06
CA ASP A 432 9.90 12.41 -42.38
C ASP A 432 11.27 11.71 -42.44
N GLY A 433 11.67 11.03 -41.36
CA GLY A 433 12.93 10.31 -41.23
C GLY A 433 14.14 11.17 -40.85
N SER A 434 13.99 12.49 -40.71
CA SER A 434 15.05 13.37 -40.22
C SER A 434 15.21 13.29 -38.70
N PHE A 435 16.29 13.84 -38.13
CA PHE A 435 16.56 13.78 -36.70
C PHE A 435 16.58 15.17 -36.06
N VAL A 436 16.03 15.26 -34.85
CA VAL A 436 16.11 16.44 -34.00
C VAL A 436 16.78 16.04 -32.69
N LYS A 437 17.71 16.89 -32.26
CA LYS A 437 18.38 16.75 -30.97
C LYS A 437 17.69 17.64 -29.95
N VAL A 438 17.27 17.09 -28.82
CA VAL A 438 16.86 17.90 -27.68
C VAL A 438 18.14 18.38 -26.98
N ILE A 439 18.29 19.68 -26.77
CA ILE A 439 19.55 20.29 -26.27
C ILE A 439 19.48 20.74 -24.81
N THR A 440 18.29 20.73 -24.21
CA THR A 440 18.09 20.90 -22.77
C THR A 440 17.00 19.95 -22.31
N THR A 441 17.07 19.48 -21.06
CA THR A 441 16.01 18.68 -20.45
C THR A 441 14.64 19.33 -20.67
N PRO A 442 13.66 18.64 -21.28
CA PRO A 442 12.30 19.14 -21.40
C PRO A 442 11.69 19.38 -20.02
N VAL A 443 10.96 20.47 -19.87
CA VAL A 443 10.35 20.86 -18.58
C VAL A 443 8.84 20.83 -18.70
N PHE A 444 8.21 20.02 -17.86
CA PHE A 444 6.76 19.91 -17.74
C PHE A 444 6.24 20.79 -16.61
N GLN A 445 5.18 21.55 -16.91
CA GLN A 445 4.54 22.42 -15.94
C GLN A 445 3.03 22.48 -16.18
N PHE A 446 2.22 22.39 -15.14
CA PHE A 446 0.79 22.65 -15.27
C PHE A 446 0.51 24.14 -15.51
N ASP A 447 -0.40 24.40 -16.46
CA ASP A 447 -0.67 25.73 -16.99
C ASP A 447 -2.05 26.23 -16.59
N GLN A 448 -2.10 26.84 -15.42
CA GLN A 448 -3.36 27.23 -14.81
C GLN A 448 -3.90 28.59 -15.26
N GLU A 449 -3.07 29.39 -15.93
CA GLU A 449 -3.53 30.64 -16.54
C GLU A 449 -4.52 30.37 -17.67
N VAL A 450 -4.42 29.19 -18.30
CA VAL A 450 -5.30 28.73 -19.37
C VAL A 450 -6.49 27.97 -18.79
N SER A 451 -6.26 26.88 -18.03
CA SER A 451 -7.31 26.17 -17.25
C SER A 451 -6.75 24.96 -16.49
N ARG A 452 -7.58 24.34 -15.64
CA ARG A 452 -7.18 23.24 -14.74
C ARG A 452 -6.81 21.93 -15.45
N ASP A 453 -7.15 21.73 -16.71
CA ASP A 453 -6.82 20.52 -17.47
C ASP A 453 -5.67 20.73 -18.46
N HIS A 454 -5.01 21.89 -18.45
CA HIS A 454 -3.92 22.22 -19.38
C HIS A 454 -2.55 22.16 -18.70
N ALA A 455 -1.55 21.75 -19.50
CA ALA A 455 -0.15 21.77 -19.15
C ALA A 455 0.67 22.34 -20.30
N LYS A 456 1.83 22.90 -19.96
CA LYS A 456 2.85 23.37 -20.87
C LYS A 456 4.07 22.45 -20.76
N LEU A 457 4.62 22.12 -21.91
CA LEU A 457 5.89 21.44 -22.05
C LEU A 457 6.86 22.38 -22.76
N HIS A 458 7.86 22.85 -22.01
CA HIS A 458 8.93 23.68 -22.54
C HIS A 458 10.02 22.81 -23.16
N VAL A 459 10.35 23.06 -24.43
CA VAL A 459 11.33 22.26 -25.17
C VAL A 459 12.32 23.16 -25.88
N LYS A 460 13.59 22.78 -25.82
CA LYS A 460 14.65 23.36 -26.64
C LYS A 460 15.28 22.29 -27.51
N VAL A 461 15.23 22.52 -28.82
CA VAL A 461 15.68 21.57 -29.83
C VAL A 461 16.72 22.19 -30.74
N GLU A 462 17.62 21.36 -31.24
CA GLU A 462 18.57 21.67 -32.30
C GLU A 462 18.24 20.79 -33.52
N GLN A 463 18.05 21.44 -34.66
CA GLN A 463 17.79 20.79 -35.92
C GLN A 463 18.90 21.14 -36.91
N THR A 464 19.43 20.12 -37.57
CA THR A 464 20.39 20.31 -38.67
C THR A 464 19.62 20.61 -39.95
N ILE A 465 19.92 21.74 -40.58
CA ILE A 465 19.32 22.12 -41.84
C ILE A 465 20.10 21.43 -42.98
N PRO A 466 19.44 20.58 -43.79
CA PRO A 466 20.09 19.98 -44.95
C PRO A 466 20.55 21.07 -45.93
N CYS A 467 21.62 20.80 -46.66
CA CYS A 467 22.26 21.73 -47.60
C CYS A 467 21.23 22.43 -48.52
N GLY A 468 21.31 23.76 -48.65
CA GLY A 468 20.34 24.53 -49.44
C GLY A 468 20.43 26.05 -49.23
N TYR A 469 19.54 26.79 -49.91
CA TYR A 469 19.45 28.26 -49.83
C TYR A 469 19.10 28.77 -48.42
N GLU A 470 18.61 27.90 -47.53
CA GLU A 470 18.40 28.15 -46.10
C GLU A 470 19.66 28.57 -45.38
N ARG A 471 20.83 28.07 -45.81
CA ARG A 471 22.15 28.41 -45.23
C ARG A 471 22.53 29.89 -45.40
N ILE A 472 21.85 30.61 -46.29
CA ILE A 472 22.03 32.06 -46.48
C ILE A 472 21.51 32.83 -45.26
N ALA A 473 20.43 32.36 -44.64
CA ALA A 473 19.80 33.03 -43.50
C ALA A 473 20.09 32.35 -42.15
N LEU A 474 20.29 31.04 -42.16
CA LEU A 474 20.47 30.21 -40.97
C LEU A 474 21.79 29.46 -41.03
N LYS A 475 22.39 29.18 -39.88
CA LYS A 475 23.54 28.28 -39.80
C LYS A 475 23.09 26.83 -39.98
N GLU A 476 24.06 25.94 -40.14
CA GLU A 476 23.86 24.51 -40.27
C GLU A 476 23.04 23.89 -39.13
N HIS A 477 23.27 24.34 -37.90
CA HIS A 477 22.48 23.94 -36.73
C HIS A 477 21.62 25.11 -36.27
N VAL A 478 20.31 24.87 -36.18
CA VAL A 478 19.34 25.87 -35.72
C VAL A 478 18.73 25.41 -34.41
N ARG A 479 18.78 26.30 -33.42
CA ARG A 479 18.25 26.09 -32.08
C ARG A 479 16.92 26.81 -31.93
N LEU A 480 15.90 26.05 -31.59
CA LEU A 480 14.53 26.51 -31.40
C LEU A 480 14.11 26.22 -29.96
N GLU A 481 13.41 27.16 -29.36
CA GLU A 481 12.79 27.07 -28.04
C GLU A 481 11.31 27.39 -28.20
N PHE A 482 10.42 26.56 -27.65
CA PHE A 482 8.98 26.78 -27.72
C PHE A 482 8.24 25.96 -26.66
N ASP A 483 7.02 26.40 -26.35
CA ASP A 483 6.12 25.67 -25.44
C ASP A 483 5.09 24.88 -26.24
N ILE A 484 4.86 23.64 -25.81
CA ILE A 484 3.80 22.77 -26.32
C ILE A 484 2.68 22.77 -25.28
N GLN A 485 1.46 23.09 -25.70
CA GLN A 485 0.27 22.99 -24.85
C GLN A 485 -0.34 21.60 -25.00
N VAL A 486 -0.52 20.94 -23.86
CA VAL A 486 -1.14 19.61 -23.76
C VAL A 486 -2.36 19.69 -22.85
N ARG A 487 -3.39 18.92 -23.19
CA ARG A 487 -4.61 18.82 -22.40
C ARG A 487 -4.73 17.42 -21.81
N LEU A 488 -5.05 17.36 -20.52
CA LEU A 488 -5.36 16.13 -19.82
C LEU A 488 -6.87 15.85 -19.93
N LYS A 489 -7.27 14.64 -20.34
CA LYS A 489 -8.68 14.27 -20.49
C LYS A 489 -8.90 12.83 -20.04
N SER A 490 -9.97 12.54 -19.30
CA SER A 490 -10.41 11.17 -19.05
C SER A 490 -11.31 10.70 -20.19
N SER A 491 -11.04 9.53 -20.77
CA SER A 491 -11.86 8.92 -21.83
C SER A 491 -11.98 7.42 -21.58
N GLY A 492 -13.20 6.96 -21.30
CA GLY A 492 -13.46 5.57 -20.92
C GLY A 492 -12.95 5.19 -19.52
N GLY A 493 -12.85 6.15 -18.60
CA GLY A 493 -12.32 5.93 -17.24
C GLY A 493 -10.80 5.88 -17.18
N VAL A 494 -10.12 6.17 -18.28
CA VAL A 494 -8.67 6.12 -18.44
C VAL A 494 -8.15 7.54 -18.72
N PRO A 495 -7.18 8.05 -17.94
CA PRO A 495 -6.63 9.37 -18.16
C PRO A 495 -5.73 9.38 -19.40
N LYS A 496 -5.89 10.39 -20.25
CA LYS A 496 -5.17 10.58 -21.53
C LYS A 496 -4.54 11.95 -21.59
N LEU A 497 -3.41 12.02 -22.27
CA LEU A 497 -2.76 13.28 -22.64
C LEU A 497 -2.96 13.52 -24.12
N ILE A 498 -3.49 14.69 -24.44
CA ILE A 498 -3.86 15.10 -25.79
C ILE A 498 -2.99 16.29 -26.18
N LEU A 499 -2.35 16.20 -27.34
CA LEU A 499 -1.64 17.34 -27.92
C LEU A 499 -2.68 18.36 -28.40
N GLU A 500 -2.62 19.59 -27.90
CA GLU A 500 -3.54 20.63 -28.34
C GLU A 500 -2.90 21.51 -29.42
N LYS A 501 -1.79 22.17 -29.08
CA LYS A 501 -1.09 23.08 -29.99
C LYS A 501 0.33 23.38 -29.53
N VAL A 502 1.14 23.90 -30.44
CA VAL A 502 2.37 24.64 -30.11
C VAL A 502 2.00 26.09 -29.85
N ASP A 503 2.48 26.67 -28.76
CA ASP A 503 2.31 28.08 -28.49
C ASP A 503 3.26 28.90 -29.38
N ILE A 504 2.70 29.49 -30.44
CA ILE A 504 3.47 30.26 -31.42
C ILE A 504 4.08 31.51 -30.77
N SER A 505 3.48 32.03 -29.70
CA SER A 505 3.95 33.24 -29.04
C SER A 505 5.23 33.03 -28.22
N THR A 506 5.54 31.79 -27.85
CA THR A 506 6.72 31.43 -27.04
C THR A 506 7.91 30.98 -27.89
N VAL A 507 7.73 30.90 -29.21
CA VAL A 507 8.76 30.44 -30.15
C VAL A 507 9.92 31.44 -30.21
N LYS A 508 11.11 30.99 -29.83
CA LYS A 508 12.36 31.74 -29.96
C LYS A 508 13.35 30.97 -30.82
N VAL A 509 14.03 31.69 -31.71
CA VAL A 509 15.18 31.18 -32.46
C VAL A 509 16.43 31.81 -31.84
N ASP A 510 17.39 30.98 -31.42
CA ASP A 510 18.63 31.48 -30.85
C ASP A 510 19.37 32.36 -31.87
N THR A 511 19.82 33.55 -31.46
CA THR A 511 20.59 34.49 -32.28
C THR A 511 21.86 33.86 -32.83
N SER A 512 22.40 32.85 -32.13
CA SER A 512 23.56 32.06 -32.58
C SER A 512 23.28 31.26 -33.87
N SER A 513 22.01 30.96 -34.15
CA SER A 513 21.52 30.17 -35.29
C SER A 513 21.41 30.96 -36.60
N PHE A 514 21.49 32.29 -36.56
CA PHE A 514 21.46 33.12 -37.77
C PHE A 514 22.86 33.23 -38.39
N SER A 515 22.91 33.28 -39.73
CA SER A 515 24.13 33.61 -40.47
C SER A 515 24.58 35.05 -40.14
N ALA A 516 25.86 35.39 -40.39
CA ALA A 516 26.35 36.75 -40.17
C ALA A 516 25.51 37.81 -40.93
N LEU A 517 25.06 37.44 -42.14
CA LEU A 517 24.21 38.27 -42.99
C LEU A 517 22.82 38.49 -42.37
N ALA A 518 22.13 37.43 -41.95
CA ALA A 518 20.81 37.54 -41.33
C ALA A 518 20.88 38.13 -39.91
N ARG A 519 22.02 38.01 -39.23
CA ARG A 519 22.24 38.67 -37.94
C ARG A 519 22.18 40.20 -38.09
N ASN A 520 22.71 40.75 -39.17
CA ASN A 520 22.79 42.20 -39.36
C ASN A 520 21.63 42.79 -40.19
N LEU A 521 20.70 41.95 -40.66
CA LEU A 521 19.55 42.35 -41.48
C LEU A 521 18.21 41.96 -40.80
N PRO A 522 17.56 42.90 -40.08
CA PRO A 522 16.26 42.69 -39.45
C PRO A 522 15.16 42.09 -40.36
N PRO A 523 15.05 42.46 -41.66
CA PRO A 523 14.05 41.88 -42.56
C PRO A 523 14.21 40.38 -42.80
N LEU A 524 15.46 39.88 -42.84
CA LEU A 524 15.73 38.45 -43.02
C LEU A 524 15.33 37.65 -41.78
N ARG A 525 15.56 38.20 -40.58
CA ARG A 525 15.09 37.58 -39.33
C ARG A 525 13.57 37.54 -39.29
N ALA A 526 12.90 38.64 -39.61
CA ALA A 526 11.44 38.73 -39.65
C ALA A 526 10.83 37.71 -40.63
N LEU A 527 11.46 37.49 -41.79
CA LEU A 527 11.05 36.47 -42.76
C LEU A 527 11.20 35.05 -42.22
N VAL A 528 12.27 34.74 -41.47
CA VAL A 528 12.46 33.42 -40.83
C VAL A 528 11.38 33.19 -39.77
N PHE A 529 11.17 34.16 -38.87
CA PHE A 529 10.14 34.07 -37.83
C PHE A 529 8.73 33.95 -38.41
N SER A 530 8.38 34.76 -39.41
CA SER A 530 7.08 34.70 -40.08
C SER A 530 6.79 33.31 -40.69
N LYS A 531 7.82 32.65 -41.23
CA LYS A 531 7.69 31.30 -41.81
C LYS A 531 7.56 30.22 -40.75
N ILE A 532 8.36 30.27 -39.68
CA ILE A 532 8.25 29.35 -38.56
C ILE A 532 6.84 29.46 -37.94
N ASN A 533 6.37 30.68 -37.70
CA ASN A 533 5.04 30.93 -37.14
C ASN A 533 3.93 30.40 -38.07
N LYS A 534 4.05 30.60 -39.39
CA LYS A 534 3.09 30.05 -40.36
C LYS A 534 3.09 28.53 -40.38
N MET A 535 4.26 27.89 -40.32
CA MET A 535 4.38 26.43 -40.29
C MET A 535 3.78 25.82 -39.02
N LEU A 536 3.98 26.48 -37.87
CA LEU A 536 3.37 26.06 -36.61
C LEU A 536 1.86 26.31 -36.59
N ALA A 537 1.38 27.41 -37.18
CA ALA A 537 -0.06 27.67 -37.36
C ALA A 537 -0.74 26.61 -38.23
N ASP A 538 -0.11 26.20 -39.33
CA ASP A 538 -0.59 25.12 -40.19
C ASP A 538 -0.63 23.78 -39.44
N ALA A 539 0.40 23.46 -38.64
CA ALA A 539 0.45 22.25 -37.82
C ALA A 539 -0.63 22.23 -36.73
N ASN A 540 -0.82 23.37 -36.04
CA ASN A 540 -1.87 23.54 -35.02
C ASN A 540 -3.28 23.32 -35.59
N THR A 541 -3.51 23.69 -36.85
CA THR A 541 -4.78 23.42 -37.54
C THR A 541 -5.02 21.92 -37.75
N GLY A 542 -3.95 21.13 -37.91
CA GLY A 542 -4.01 19.68 -37.97
C GLY A 542 -4.38 19.05 -36.63
N TYR A 543 -3.74 19.50 -35.54
CA TYR A 543 -4.01 19.01 -34.18
C TYR A 543 -5.44 19.31 -33.72
N ALA A 544 -6.00 20.46 -34.10
CA ALA A 544 -7.40 20.80 -33.80
C ALA A 544 -8.43 19.87 -34.49
N ARG A 545 -8.04 19.18 -35.58
CA ARG A 545 -8.95 18.34 -36.39
C ARG A 545 -8.93 16.85 -36.00
N SER A 546 -7.87 16.38 -35.35
CA SER A 546 -7.75 15.01 -34.87
C SER A 546 -7.25 15.04 -33.44
N GLU A 547 -8.05 14.58 -32.46
CA GLU A 547 -7.58 14.42 -31.08
C GLU A 547 -6.36 13.47 -31.08
N GLU A 548 -5.16 14.03 -31.11
CA GLU A 548 -3.91 13.26 -31.12
C GLU A 548 -3.60 12.86 -29.68
N VAL A 549 -4.00 11.63 -29.34
CA VAL A 549 -3.69 11.02 -28.05
C VAL A 549 -2.21 10.70 -28.05
N LEU A 550 -1.47 11.46 -27.25
CA LEU A 550 -0.04 11.24 -27.02
C LEU A 550 0.21 10.00 -26.15
N GLY A 551 -0.81 9.59 -25.39
CA GLY A 551 -0.88 8.31 -24.69
C GLY A 551 -1.74 8.36 -23.42
N VAL A 552 -1.58 7.34 -22.58
CA VAL A 552 -2.52 6.97 -21.51
C VAL A 552 -1.81 6.94 -20.16
N LEU A 553 -2.30 7.63 -19.14
CA LEU A 553 -1.77 7.51 -17.80
C LEU A 553 -2.24 6.19 -17.17
N PRO A 554 -1.35 5.26 -16.77
CA PRO A 554 -1.76 4.03 -16.08
C PRO A 554 -2.38 4.39 -14.74
N LEU A 555 -3.38 3.62 -14.31
CA LEU A 555 -3.96 3.77 -12.98
C LEU A 555 -3.32 2.75 -12.04
N PRO A 556 -3.01 3.14 -10.79
CA PRO A 556 -2.63 2.19 -9.76
C PRO A 556 -3.69 1.11 -9.55
N SER A 557 -3.30 0.01 -8.93
CA SER A 557 -4.23 -0.80 -8.15
C SER A 557 -3.78 -0.77 -6.69
N ILE A 558 -4.68 -0.40 -5.78
CA ILE A 558 -4.38 -0.30 -4.36
C ILE A 558 -5.07 -1.49 -3.70
N LEU A 559 -4.29 -2.36 -3.06
CA LEU A 559 -4.79 -3.60 -2.41
C LEU A 559 -5.58 -4.52 -3.35
N GLY A 560 -5.21 -4.54 -4.64
CA GLY A 560 -5.89 -5.34 -5.66
C GLY A 560 -7.24 -4.76 -6.12
N LEU A 561 -7.59 -3.54 -5.71
CA LEU A 561 -8.79 -2.85 -6.19
C LEU A 561 -8.50 -2.10 -7.50
N PRO A 562 -9.21 -2.42 -8.59
CA PRO A 562 -9.15 -1.62 -9.81
C PRO A 562 -9.93 -0.31 -9.65
N PHE A 563 -9.48 0.74 -10.35
CA PHE A 563 -10.08 2.07 -10.32
C PHE A 563 -10.57 2.53 -11.68
N THR A 564 -11.49 3.49 -11.65
CA THR A 564 -11.85 4.31 -12.81
C THR A 564 -11.69 5.78 -12.49
N VAL A 565 -11.14 6.56 -13.42
CA VAL A 565 -11.07 8.01 -13.28
C VAL A 565 -12.44 8.62 -13.54
N LYS A 566 -13.00 9.21 -12.49
CA LYS A 566 -14.20 10.03 -12.59
C LYS A 566 -13.87 11.40 -13.17
N GLU A 567 -12.84 12.03 -12.60
CA GLU A 567 -12.44 13.39 -12.95
C GLU A 567 -10.94 13.57 -12.72
N LEU A 568 -10.34 14.50 -13.46
CA LEU A 568 -8.93 14.83 -13.33
C LEU A 568 -8.72 16.33 -13.50
N HIS A 569 -7.87 16.91 -12.67
CA HIS A 569 -7.47 18.31 -12.71
C HIS A 569 -5.99 18.47 -12.33
N SER A 570 -5.42 19.62 -12.66
CA SER A 570 -4.16 20.10 -12.11
C SER A 570 -4.41 21.16 -11.04
N ASP A 571 -3.59 21.15 -10.00
CA ASP A 571 -3.65 22.06 -8.86
C ASP A 571 -2.54 23.12 -8.86
N ILE A 572 -2.80 24.24 -8.16
CA ILE A 572 -1.94 25.42 -8.09
C ILE A 572 -0.58 25.09 -7.47
N SER A 573 -0.53 24.01 -6.68
CA SER A 573 0.69 23.46 -6.11
C SER A 573 1.62 22.80 -7.14
N GLY A 574 1.18 22.60 -8.39
CA GLY A 574 1.94 21.86 -9.41
C GLY A 574 1.72 20.35 -9.36
N SER A 575 0.50 19.90 -9.03
CA SER A 575 0.17 18.47 -8.96
C SER A 575 -1.01 18.11 -9.87
N ILE A 576 -1.05 16.88 -10.39
CA ILE A 576 -2.28 16.31 -10.98
C ILE A 576 -3.07 15.64 -9.87
N ILE A 577 -4.37 15.91 -9.81
CA ILE A 577 -5.33 15.24 -8.97
C ILE A 577 -6.20 14.35 -9.86
N LEU A 578 -6.19 13.05 -9.58
CA LEU A 578 -7.03 12.01 -10.16
C LEU A 578 -8.11 11.64 -9.14
N TYR A 579 -9.37 11.96 -9.42
CA TYR A 579 -10.50 11.52 -8.60
C TYR A 579 -10.97 10.14 -9.10
N LEU A 580 -10.86 9.16 -8.22
CA LEU A 580 -11.04 7.75 -8.54
C LEU A 580 -12.25 7.17 -7.81
N GLU A 581 -12.90 6.23 -8.48
CA GLU A 581 -13.94 5.37 -7.89
C GLU A 581 -13.49 3.91 -7.97
N TYR A 582 -13.84 3.12 -6.96
CA TYR A 582 -13.61 1.68 -6.96
C TYR A 582 -14.43 1.03 -8.06
N LYS A 583 -13.77 0.23 -8.91
CA LYS A 583 -14.46 -0.58 -9.90
C LYS A 583 -14.92 -1.88 -9.24
N LEU A 584 -16.10 -1.81 -8.63
CA LEU A 584 -16.78 -2.98 -8.06
C LEU A 584 -17.27 -3.85 -9.22
N LYS A 585 -16.80 -5.09 -9.30
CA LYS A 585 -17.29 -6.10 -10.24
C LYS A 585 -18.51 -6.79 -9.66
#